data_AF-A0AAU1HRW8-F1
#
_entry.id   AF-A0AAU1HRW8-F1
#
_cell.length_a   1.000
_cell.length_b   1.000
_cell.length_c   1.000
_cell.angle_alpha   90.00
_cell.angle_beta   90.00
_cell.angle_gamma   90.00
#
_symmetry.space_group_name_H-M   'P 1'
#
loop_
_entity.id
_entity.type
_entity.pdbx_description
1 polymer ?
#
loop_
_entity_poly.entity_id
_entity_poly.type
_entity_poly.pdbx_seq_one_letter_code
_entity_poly.pdbx_strand_id
1 'polypeptide(L)'
;MVALSNVRFGKRNEDVRAVQKALIKRGRKIPDGATGLFGEQTKAAYRAEQLAQGFKGTDADGIPGCASLTTLGRLTGFKVDCRHASDGGRGGMALAQVTFRDPGDESGEAAMRRYARTACELTGMEPKFGVPALTTIAKRESIHNHPRFRVNTKDVNAHGRIAPDGHPLNCSRGATQCIPSTFATHHQAGTATTPYNVVACMCATVNYVRHRYHVNQSGSNFAARVQQADPSRPPHGY
;
A
#
# COMPACT_ATOMS: atom_id res chain seq x y z
N MET A 1 9.78 15.77 -19.50
CA MET A 1 10.24 14.97 -18.35
C MET A 1 9.01 14.35 -17.73
N VAL A 2 9.01 13.06 -17.43
CA VAL A 2 7.83 12.34 -16.91
C VAL A 2 8.00 12.14 -15.41
N ALA A 3 7.08 12.64 -14.58
CA ALA A 3 7.17 12.45 -13.14
C ALA A 3 6.53 11.11 -12.72
N LEU A 4 7.27 10.26 -11.99
CA LEU A 4 6.72 8.96 -11.57
C LEU A 4 5.43 9.11 -10.76
N SER A 5 5.32 10.15 -9.95
CA SER A 5 4.12 10.46 -9.15
C SER A 5 2.85 10.62 -9.98
N ASN A 6 2.97 11.02 -11.25
CA ASN A 6 1.84 11.26 -12.15
C ASN A 6 1.41 10.02 -12.93
N VAL A 7 2.25 8.99 -12.99
CA VAL A 7 2.01 7.77 -13.77
C VAL A 7 1.54 6.62 -12.87
N ARG A 8 0.32 6.75 -12.35
CA ARG A 8 -0.30 5.78 -11.44
C ARG A 8 -1.69 5.39 -11.91
N PHE A 9 -2.14 4.19 -11.56
CA PHE A 9 -3.49 3.73 -11.86
C PHE A 9 -4.55 4.75 -11.43
N GLY A 10 -5.55 4.98 -12.28
CA GLY A 10 -6.61 5.97 -12.10
C GLY A 10 -6.22 7.41 -12.44
N LYS A 11 -4.93 7.75 -12.57
CA LYS A 11 -4.53 9.11 -12.99
C LYS A 11 -4.83 9.34 -14.46
N ARG A 12 -5.26 10.57 -14.77
CA ARG A 12 -5.42 11.07 -16.13
C ARG A 12 -4.58 12.34 -16.32
N ASN A 13 -3.56 12.31 -17.17
CA ASN A 13 -2.67 13.45 -17.45
C ASN A 13 -1.74 13.15 -18.65
N GLU A 14 -0.92 14.14 -19.01
CA GLU A 14 0.02 14.04 -20.14
C GLU A 14 1.24 13.14 -19.87
N ASP A 15 1.64 12.97 -18.61
CA ASP A 15 2.72 12.02 -18.26
C ASP A 15 2.28 10.57 -18.52
N VAL A 16 1.04 10.23 -18.15
CA VAL A 16 0.44 8.94 -18.50
C VAL A 16 0.35 8.78 -20.01
N ARG A 17 -0.07 9.81 -20.75
CA ARG A 17 -0.14 9.76 -22.21
C ARG A 17 1.24 9.50 -22.82
N ALA A 18 2.28 10.16 -22.32
CA ALA A 18 3.66 9.96 -22.76
C ALA A 18 4.10 8.50 -22.54
N VAL A 19 3.78 7.91 -21.38
CA VAL A 19 4.09 6.51 -21.07
C VAL A 19 3.31 5.55 -21.98
N GLN A 20 2.03 5.78 -22.23
CA GLN A 20 1.24 4.95 -23.15
C GLN A 20 1.83 4.98 -24.57
N LYS A 21 2.20 6.17 -25.09
CA LYS A 21 2.88 6.30 -26.38
C LYS A 21 4.19 5.51 -26.41
N ALA A 22 4.97 5.56 -25.32
CA ALA A 22 6.20 4.80 -25.20
C ALA A 22 5.97 3.27 -25.17
N LEU A 23 4.96 2.80 -24.43
CA LEU A 23 4.56 1.39 -24.42
C LEU A 23 4.14 0.91 -25.82
N ILE A 24 3.33 1.70 -26.53
CA ILE A 24 2.91 1.39 -27.91
C ILE A 24 4.13 1.35 -28.84
N LYS A 25 5.07 2.29 -28.71
CA LYS A 25 6.34 2.30 -29.46
C LYS A 25 7.20 1.06 -29.18
N ARG A 26 7.10 0.48 -27.98
CA ARG A 26 7.73 -0.80 -27.59
C ARG A 26 6.94 -2.03 -28.05
N GLY A 27 5.84 -1.84 -28.79
CA GLY A 27 5.00 -2.92 -29.31
C GLY A 27 3.97 -3.47 -28.31
N ARG A 28 3.71 -2.77 -27.19
CA ARG A 28 2.68 -3.17 -26.24
C ARG A 28 1.30 -2.75 -26.74
N LYS A 29 0.33 -3.67 -26.63
CA LYS A 29 -1.04 -3.42 -27.07
C LYS A 29 -1.79 -2.57 -26.03
N ILE A 30 -2.27 -1.41 -26.46
CA ILE A 30 -3.25 -0.60 -25.76
C ILE A 30 -4.35 -0.31 -26.80
N PRO A 31 -5.43 -1.12 -26.85
CA PRO A 31 -6.49 -0.98 -27.86
C PRO A 31 -7.04 0.45 -28.02
N ASP A 32 -7.24 1.16 -26.92
CA ASP A 32 -7.78 2.53 -26.94
C ASP A 32 -6.72 3.60 -27.27
N GLY A 33 -5.48 3.17 -27.50
CA GLY A 33 -4.34 4.05 -27.72
C GLY A 33 -3.95 4.87 -26.49
N ALA A 34 -3.20 5.96 -26.73
CA ALA A 34 -2.70 6.83 -25.67
C ALA A 34 -3.77 7.84 -25.21
N THR A 35 -4.76 7.37 -24.44
CA THR A 35 -5.88 8.16 -23.93
C THR A 35 -5.48 9.20 -22.87
N GLY A 36 -4.32 9.02 -22.24
CA GLY A 36 -3.87 9.78 -21.08
C GLY A 36 -4.44 9.29 -19.75
N LEU A 37 -5.32 8.28 -19.74
CA LEU A 37 -5.85 7.64 -18.52
C LEU A 37 -5.10 6.33 -18.22
N PHE A 38 -4.56 6.20 -17.02
CA PHE A 38 -3.94 4.96 -16.58
C PHE A 38 -5.01 4.00 -16.07
N GLY A 39 -5.65 3.28 -16.99
CA GLY A 39 -6.62 2.22 -16.69
C GLY A 39 -6.02 0.82 -16.86
N GLU A 40 -6.90 -0.20 -16.87
CA GLU A 40 -6.51 -1.62 -16.98
C GLU A 40 -5.69 -1.92 -18.25
N GLN A 41 -6.02 -1.32 -19.40
CA GLN A 41 -5.25 -1.53 -20.63
C GLN A 41 -3.80 -1.02 -20.48
N THR A 42 -3.60 0.10 -19.78
CA THR A 42 -2.25 0.66 -19.53
C THR A 42 -1.50 -0.21 -18.54
N LYS A 43 -2.17 -0.68 -17.48
CA LYS A 43 -1.59 -1.58 -16.49
C LYS A 43 -1.12 -2.89 -17.14
N ALA A 44 -1.94 -3.51 -17.98
CA ALA A 44 -1.60 -4.72 -18.71
C ALA A 44 -0.42 -4.51 -19.68
N ALA A 45 -0.43 -3.41 -20.43
CA ALA A 45 0.67 -3.06 -21.34
C ALA A 45 1.97 -2.81 -20.58
N TYR A 46 1.91 -2.12 -19.45
CA TYR A 46 3.09 -1.85 -18.61
C TYR A 46 3.62 -3.13 -17.94
N ARG A 47 2.74 -4.04 -17.53
CA ARG A 47 3.12 -5.37 -17.03
C ARG A 47 3.92 -6.15 -18.06
N ALA A 48 3.46 -6.18 -19.31
CA ALA A 48 4.17 -6.83 -20.39
C ALA A 48 5.54 -6.17 -20.68
N GLU A 49 5.64 -4.85 -20.49
CA GLU A 49 6.92 -4.15 -20.58
C GLU A 49 7.87 -4.51 -19.42
N GLN A 50 7.39 -4.57 -18.18
CA GLN A 50 8.19 -5.04 -17.03
C GLN A 50 8.71 -6.47 -17.26
N LEU A 51 7.87 -7.39 -17.74
CA LEU A 51 8.31 -8.75 -18.08
C LEU A 51 9.44 -8.74 -19.13
N ALA A 52 9.32 -7.90 -20.16
CA ALA A 52 10.34 -7.79 -21.21
C ALA A 52 11.63 -7.11 -20.74
N GLN A 53 11.55 -6.29 -19.68
CA GLN A 53 12.71 -5.73 -19.02
C GLN A 53 13.35 -6.70 -18.01
N GLY A 54 12.78 -7.90 -17.83
CA GLY A 54 13.32 -8.96 -16.98
C GLY A 54 12.75 -9.02 -15.57
N PHE A 55 11.80 -8.14 -15.22
CA PHE A 55 11.07 -8.23 -13.95
C PHE A 55 10.16 -9.47 -13.93
N LYS A 56 9.95 -10.06 -12.76
CA LYS A 56 9.20 -11.32 -12.59
C LYS A 56 8.28 -11.25 -11.38
N GLY A 57 7.30 -12.16 -11.33
CA GLY A 57 6.38 -12.27 -10.20
C GLY A 57 5.70 -10.94 -9.89
N THR A 58 5.82 -10.50 -8.63
CA THR A 58 5.27 -9.24 -8.13
C THR A 58 5.97 -7.99 -8.64
N ASP A 59 7.19 -8.10 -9.16
CA ASP A 59 7.92 -6.94 -9.70
C ASP A 59 7.45 -6.56 -11.13
N ALA A 60 6.60 -7.40 -11.74
CA ALA A 60 5.94 -7.16 -13.02
C ALA A 60 4.42 -7.05 -12.82
N ASP A 61 4.00 -6.15 -11.94
CA ASP A 61 2.61 -5.92 -11.51
C ASP A 61 1.80 -4.95 -12.40
N GLY A 62 2.45 -4.33 -13.37
CA GLY A 62 1.86 -3.31 -14.25
C GLY A 62 1.86 -1.90 -13.68
N ILE A 63 2.55 -1.66 -12.56
CA ILE A 63 2.67 -0.34 -11.95
C ILE A 63 4.11 0.18 -12.19
N PRO A 64 4.27 1.39 -12.74
CA PRO A 64 5.59 1.98 -12.93
C PRO A 64 6.32 2.17 -11.59
N GLY A 65 7.56 1.68 -11.53
CA GLY A 65 8.55 2.05 -10.53
C GLY A 65 9.66 2.89 -11.17
N CYS A 66 10.54 3.52 -10.38
CA CYS A 66 11.61 4.35 -10.93
C CYS A 66 12.47 3.58 -11.94
N ALA A 67 12.90 2.35 -11.59
CA ALA A 67 13.77 1.55 -12.45
C ALA A 67 13.10 1.15 -13.78
N SER A 68 11.86 0.64 -13.74
CA SER A 68 11.14 0.20 -14.94
C SER A 68 10.75 1.38 -15.84
N LEU A 69 10.36 2.51 -15.23
CA LEU A 69 9.99 3.71 -15.98
C LEU A 69 11.21 4.42 -16.58
N THR A 70 12.33 4.45 -15.85
CA THR A 70 13.61 4.98 -16.35
C THR A 70 14.13 4.14 -17.51
N THR A 71 14.00 2.81 -17.42
CA THR A 71 14.36 1.91 -18.51
C THR A 71 13.49 2.16 -19.75
N LEU A 72 12.17 2.25 -19.58
CA LEU A 72 11.26 2.61 -20.66
C LEU A 72 11.60 3.98 -21.27
N GLY A 73 11.90 4.97 -20.43
CA GLY A 73 12.32 6.31 -20.83
C GLY A 73 13.59 6.31 -21.68
N ARG A 74 14.62 5.57 -21.24
CA ARG A 74 15.87 5.40 -22.00
C ARG A 74 15.65 4.74 -23.35
N LEU A 75 14.76 3.74 -23.43
CA LEU A 75 14.47 3.02 -24.67
C LEU A 75 13.62 3.83 -25.67
N THR A 76 12.92 4.87 -25.21
CA THR A 76 11.91 5.56 -26.04
C THR A 76 12.12 7.05 -26.20
N GLY A 77 12.98 7.68 -25.40
CA GLY A 77 13.44 9.06 -25.55
C GLY A 77 12.89 10.06 -24.53
N PHE A 78 12.56 9.65 -23.30
CA PHE A 78 12.16 10.59 -22.24
C PHE A 78 12.94 10.38 -20.94
N LYS A 79 13.15 11.48 -20.19
CA LYS A 79 13.74 11.45 -18.85
C LYS A 79 12.65 11.30 -17.79
N VAL A 80 12.96 10.59 -16.71
CA VAL A 80 12.07 10.36 -15.56
C VAL A 80 12.49 11.23 -14.39
N ASP A 81 11.53 11.92 -13.78
CA ASP A 81 11.71 12.50 -12.46
C ASP A 81 11.31 11.47 -11.41
N CYS A 82 12.33 10.95 -10.72
CA CYS A 82 12.20 10.02 -9.61
C CYS A 82 12.34 10.71 -8.25
N ARG A 83 12.38 12.04 -8.16
CA ARG A 83 12.59 12.75 -6.88
C ARG A 83 11.43 12.60 -5.88
N HIS A 84 10.34 11.97 -6.31
CA HIS A 84 9.26 11.44 -5.45
C HIS A 84 8.93 9.97 -5.77
N ALA A 85 9.85 9.27 -6.44
CA ALA A 85 9.81 7.85 -6.62
C ALA A 85 10.46 7.20 -5.40
N SER A 86 9.65 6.71 -4.49
CA SER A 86 10.05 5.58 -3.67
C SER A 86 10.55 4.47 -4.60
N ASP A 87 11.82 4.11 -4.47
CA ASP A 87 12.52 3.12 -5.28
C ASP A 87 11.65 1.89 -5.52
N GLY A 88 11.50 1.53 -6.80
CA GLY A 88 10.80 0.32 -7.20
C GLY A 88 11.65 -0.90 -6.83
N GLY A 89 11.36 -1.47 -5.66
CA GLY A 89 11.89 -2.74 -5.20
C GLY A 89 11.72 -2.88 -3.69
N ARG A 90 10.61 -3.49 -3.26
CA ARG A 90 10.07 -3.62 -1.88
C ARG A 90 9.22 -2.41 -1.51
N GLY A 91 7.90 -2.60 -1.41
CA GLY A 91 6.92 -1.56 -1.06
C GLY A 91 7.10 -0.88 0.30
N GLY A 92 8.22 -1.10 0.99
CA GLY A 92 8.52 -0.42 2.22
C GLY A 92 9.11 0.97 2.00
N MET A 93 8.83 1.87 2.94
CA MET A 93 9.57 3.10 3.16
C MET A 93 10.66 2.88 4.21
N ALA A 94 11.67 3.73 4.26
CA ALA A 94 12.65 3.68 5.34
C ALA A 94 11.98 4.08 6.67
N LEU A 95 12.39 3.47 7.79
CA LEU A 95 11.85 3.82 9.12
C LEU A 95 12.02 5.31 9.44
N ALA A 96 13.11 5.93 8.98
CA ALA A 96 13.37 7.36 9.16
C ALA A 96 12.34 8.27 8.45
N GLN A 97 11.64 7.75 7.43
CA GLN A 97 10.59 8.48 6.72
C GLN A 97 9.22 8.38 7.42
N VAL A 98 9.08 7.50 8.42
CA VAL A 98 7.81 7.35 9.15
C VAL A 98 7.58 8.60 9.99
N THR A 99 6.41 9.20 9.77
CA THR A 99 5.93 10.37 10.51
C THR A 99 4.96 9.93 11.60
N PHE A 100 4.83 10.72 12.65
CA PHE A 100 4.00 10.38 13.82
C PHE A 100 2.84 11.36 14.03
N ARG A 101 2.41 12.04 12.95
CA ARG A 101 1.23 12.90 12.98
C ARG A 101 -0.03 12.04 12.95
N ASP A 102 -0.93 12.22 13.92
CA ASP A 102 -2.28 11.70 13.87
C ASP A 102 -3.16 12.63 13.01
N PRO A 103 -3.74 12.16 11.89
CA PRO A 103 -4.59 13.00 11.04
C PRO A 103 -5.99 13.25 11.62
N GLY A 104 -6.35 12.62 12.75
CA GLY A 104 -7.68 12.75 13.33
C GLY A 104 -8.75 11.93 12.60
N ASP A 105 -8.36 10.85 11.92
CA ASP A 105 -9.28 9.97 11.19
C ASP A 105 -10.42 9.47 12.08
N GLU A 106 -11.59 9.24 11.49
CA GLU A 106 -12.80 8.85 12.22
C GLU A 106 -12.64 7.51 12.97
N SER A 107 -13.46 7.34 14.01
CA SER A 107 -13.55 6.11 14.81
C SER A 107 -14.89 5.40 14.59
N GLY A 108 -14.97 4.14 15.03
CA GLY A 108 -16.21 3.36 15.00
C GLY A 108 -16.31 2.43 13.78
N GLU A 109 -17.18 1.42 13.90
CA GLU A 109 -17.26 0.33 12.92
C GLU A 109 -17.61 0.82 11.50
N ALA A 110 -18.56 1.75 11.38
CA ALA A 110 -18.97 2.29 10.10
C ALA A 110 -17.81 3.00 9.37
N ALA A 111 -16.99 3.76 10.10
CA ALA A 111 -15.79 4.39 9.55
C ALA A 111 -14.75 3.35 9.13
N MET A 112 -14.47 2.35 9.98
CA MET A 112 -13.50 1.29 9.67
C MET A 112 -13.89 0.52 8.40
N ARG A 113 -15.19 0.24 8.20
CA ARG A 113 -15.67 -0.40 6.97
C ARG A 113 -15.44 0.46 5.72
N ARG A 114 -15.55 1.80 5.81
CA ARG A 114 -15.23 2.71 4.69
C ARG A 114 -13.74 2.72 4.39
N TYR A 115 -12.90 2.90 5.40
CA TYR A 115 -11.45 2.90 5.22
C TYR A 115 -10.92 1.53 4.73
N ALA A 116 -11.48 0.43 5.23
CA ALA A 116 -11.10 -0.91 4.79
C ALA A 116 -11.44 -1.15 3.32
N ARG A 117 -12.54 -0.59 2.79
CA ARG A 117 -12.85 -0.64 1.35
C ARG A 117 -11.76 0.06 0.53
N THR A 118 -11.37 1.28 0.92
CA THR A 118 -10.27 2.00 0.26
C THR A 118 -8.95 1.23 0.35
N ALA A 119 -8.65 0.63 1.50
CA ALA A 119 -7.45 -0.20 1.64
C ALA A 119 -7.49 -1.45 0.74
N CYS A 120 -8.65 -2.10 0.62
CA CYS A 120 -8.85 -3.23 -0.29
C CYS A 120 -8.62 -2.83 -1.75
N GLU A 121 -9.19 -1.71 -2.18
CA GLU A 121 -8.99 -1.16 -3.54
C GLU A 121 -7.51 -0.91 -3.84
N LEU A 122 -6.79 -0.25 -2.92
CA LEU A 122 -5.38 0.09 -3.08
C LEU A 122 -4.45 -1.13 -3.09
N THR A 123 -4.83 -2.20 -2.40
CA THR A 123 -4.03 -3.43 -2.26
C THR A 123 -4.48 -4.55 -3.20
N GLY A 124 -5.57 -4.34 -3.95
CA GLY A 124 -6.18 -5.35 -4.81
C GLY A 124 -6.72 -6.57 -4.03
N MET A 125 -7.09 -6.39 -2.75
CA MET A 125 -7.81 -7.39 -1.97
C MET A 125 -9.31 -7.26 -2.26
N GLU A 126 -10.03 -8.37 -2.39
CA GLU A 126 -11.47 -8.30 -2.65
C GLU A 126 -12.20 -7.77 -1.41
N PRO A 127 -13.02 -6.71 -1.52
CA PRO A 127 -13.69 -6.11 -0.36
C PRO A 127 -14.54 -7.10 0.45
N LYS A 128 -15.13 -8.12 -0.19
CA LYS A 128 -15.95 -9.12 0.49
C LYS A 128 -15.17 -9.94 1.53
N PHE A 129 -13.86 -10.07 1.38
CA PHE A 129 -12.98 -10.74 2.34
C PHE A 129 -12.20 -9.75 3.21
N GLY A 130 -11.66 -8.69 2.60
CA GLY A 130 -10.79 -7.75 3.31
C GLY A 130 -11.54 -6.83 4.28
N VAL A 131 -12.73 -6.34 3.93
CA VAL A 131 -13.51 -5.43 4.79
C VAL A 131 -13.87 -6.07 6.13
N PRO A 132 -14.49 -7.27 6.20
CA PRO A 132 -14.79 -7.88 7.49
C PRO A 132 -13.51 -8.15 8.29
N ALA A 133 -12.47 -8.71 7.66
CA ALA A 133 -11.20 -9.04 8.31
C ALA A 133 -10.53 -7.81 8.96
N LEU A 134 -10.34 -6.73 8.19
CA LEU A 134 -9.70 -5.50 8.68
C LEU A 134 -10.55 -4.80 9.74
N THR A 135 -11.88 -4.84 9.62
CA THR A 135 -12.79 -4.28 10.62
C THR A 135 -12.70 -5.06 11.93
N THR A 136 -12.63 -6.39 11.87
CA THR A 136 -12.46 -7.25 13.05
C THR A 136 -11.11 -7.01 13.73
N ILE A 137 -10.01 -6.90 12.96
CA ILE A 137 -8.71 -6.52 13.52
C ILE A 137 -8.83 -5.16 14.22
N ALA A 138 -9.35 -4.13 13.53
CA ALA A 138 -9.43 -2.79 14.11
C ALA A 138 -10.30 -2.72 15.37
N LYS A 139 -11.38 -3.51 15.44
CA LYS A 139 -12.19 -3.68 16.65
C LYS A 139 -11.36 -4.16 17.84
N ARG A 140 -10.54 -5.19 17.62
CA ARG A 140 -9.76 -5.84 18.67
C ARG A 140 -8.53 -5.04 19.08
N GLU A 141 -7.89 -4.41 18.11
CA GLU A 141 -6.62 -3.70 18.27
C GLU A 141 -6.79 -2.31 18.88
N SER A 142 -7.85 -1.58 18.52
CA SER A 142 -7.99 -0.16 18.89
C SER A 142 -9.42 0.27 19.20
N ILE A 143 -10.34 -0.68 19.37
CA ILE A 143 -11.78 -0.40 19.50
C ILE A 143 -12.25 0.47 18.33
N HIS A 144 -11.91 0.06 17.10
CA HIS A 144 -12.20 0.78 15.87
C HIS A 144 -11.61 2.19 15.83
N ASN A 145 -10.28 2.30 15.97
CA ASN A 145 -9.51 3.55 15.91
C ASN A 145 -9.92 4.58 16.98
N HIS A 146 -10.44 4.14 18.13
CA HIS A 146 -10.86 5.05 19.20
C HIS A 146 -9.65 5.83 19.74
N PRO A 147 -9.72 7.17 19.93
CA PRO A 147 -8.55 8.01 20.22
C PRO A 147 -7.72 7.53 21.43
N ARG A 148 -8.38 7.04 22.48
CA ARG A 148 -7.74 6.48 23.68
C ARG A 148 -6.87 5.23 23.43
N PHE A 149 -7.10 4.50 22.34
CA PHE A 149 -6.49 3.18 22.08
C PHE A 149 -5.66 3.17 20.79
N ARG A 150 -5.33 4.35 20.22
CA ARG A 150 -4.47 4.43 19.02
C ARG A 150 -3.01 4.16 19.31
N VAL A 151 -2.57 4.23 20.56
CA VAL A 151 -1.18 3.99 20.95
C VAL A 151 -1.14 2.97 22.07
N ASN A 152 -0.38 1.90 21.88
CA ASN A 152 -0.09 0.93 22.94
C ASN A 152 1.36 1.07 23.41
N THR A 153 1.56 1.60 24.61
CA THR A 153 2.88 1.81 25.23
C THR A 153 3.23 0.77 26.30
N LYS A 154 2.40 -0.27 26.47
CA LYS A 154 2.51 -1.20 27.61
C LYS A 154 3.02 -2.59 27.25
N ASP A 155 3.08 -2.91 25.96
CA ASP A 155 3.53 -4.21 25.50
C ASP A 155 5.05 -4.29 25.33
N VAL A 156 5.53 -5.48 24.99
CA VAL A 156 6.96 -5.76 24.78
C VAL A 156 7.57 -5.00 23.61
N ASN A 157 6.75 -4.47 22.68
CA ASN A 157 7.22 -3.68 21.54
C ASN A 157 7.48 -2.23 21.92
N ALA A 158 6.98 -1.75 23.07
CA ALA A 158 7.05 -0.35 23.48
C ALA A 158 8.44 0.07 24.01
N HIS A 159 9.44 0.07 23.14
CA HIS A 159 10.82 0.44 23.46
C HIS A 159 11.44 1.37 22.40
N GLY A 160 12.70 1.76 22.63
CA GLY A 160 13.48 2.65 21.77
C GLY A 160 13.34 4.13 22.15
N ARG A 161 13.99 5.00 21.35
CA ARG A 161 13.94 6.46 21.55
C ARG A 161 12.50 6.97 21.51
N ILE A 162 12.25 8.08 22.20
CA ILE A 162 10.94 8.74 22.13
C ILE A 162 10.76 9.37 20.74
N ALA A 163 9.66 9.04 20.08
CA ALA A 163 9.26 9.61 18.81
C ALA A 163 8.58 10.99 19.01
N PRO A 164 8.39 11.79 17.95
CA PRO A 164 7.80 13.13 18.07
C PRO A 164 6.37 13.18 18.64
N ASP A 165 5.65 12.05 18.68
CA ASP A 165 4.35 11.91 19.33
C ASP A 165 4.44 11.68 20.85
N GLY A 166 5.66 11.66 21.42
CA GLY A 166 5.88 11.47 22.85
C GLY A 166 5.89 10.01 23.31
N HIS A 167 5.91 9.05 22.38
CA HIS A 167 5.85 7.63 22.69
C HIS A 167 7.11 6.85 22.26
N PRO A 168 7.43 5.69 22.86
CA PRO A 168 8.58 4.87 22.44
C PRO A 168 8.50 4.51 20.95
N LEU A 169 9.62 4.62 20.22
CA LEU A 169 9.65 4.50 18.76
C LEU A 169 9.03 3.20 18.25
N ASN A 170 9.18 2.08 18.95
CA ASN A 170 8.72 0.79 18.43
C ASN A 170 7.32 0.35 18.92
N CYS A 171 6.62 1.18 19.70
CA CYS A 171 5.29 0.85 20.22
C CYS A 171 4.23 0.78 19.09
N SER A 172 3.11 0.06 19.27
CA SER A 172 2.09 -0.02 18.22
C SER A 172 1.25 1.25 18.10
N ARG A 173 0.88 1.61 16.85
CA ARG A 173 0.03 2.77 16.52
C ARG A 173 -1.14 2.41 15.61
N GLY A 174 -2.18 3.24 15.67
CA GLY A 174 -3.26 3.30 14.68
C GLY A 174 -4.30 2.19 14.81
N ALA A 175 -5.20 2.16 13.81
CA ALA A 175 -6.40 1.33 13.85
C ALA A 175 -6.10 -0.17 13.99
N THR A 176 -5.05 -0.67 13.35
CA THR A 176 -4.66 -2.09 13.37
C THR A 176 -3.41 -2.34 14.21
N GLN A 177 -2.96 -1.36 15.00
CA GLN A 177 -1.83 -1.48 15.94
C GLN A 177 -0.53 -1.96 15.28
N CYS A 178 -0.17 -1.34 14.14
CA CYS A 178 1.13 -1.60 13.51
C CYS A 178 2.27 -0.90 14.26
N ILE A 179 3.35 -1.63 14.53
CA ILE A 179 4.62 -1.02 14.95
C ILE A 179 5.27 -0.27 13.76
N PRO A 180 5.99 0.85 13.97
CA PRO A 180 6.54 1.64 12.88
C PRO A 180 7.51 0.92 11.95
N SER A 181 8.27 -0.06 12.44
CA SER A 181 9.18 -0.86 11.62
C SER A 181 8.42 -1.75 10.63
N THR A 182 7.35 -2.42 11.09
CA THR A 182 6.42 -3.17 10.24
C THR A 182 5.67 -2.26 9.27
N PHE A 183 5.15 -1.13 9.75
CA PHE A 183 4.50 -0.13 8.90
C PHE A 183 5.44 0.36 7.79
N ALA A 184 6.69 0.69 8.15
CA ALA A 184 7.71 1.11 7.20
C ALA A 184 7.97 0.01 6.17
N THR A 185 8.25 -1.22 6.61
CA THR A 185 8.59 -2.35 5.73
C THR A 185 7.46 -2.75 4.77
N HIS A 186 6.21 -2.57 5.19
CA HIS A 186 5.03 -3.01 4.45
C HIS A 186 4.16 -1.87 3.96
N HIS A 187 4.68 -0.65 3.94
CA HIS A 187 3.97 0.54 3.49
C HIS A 187 3.29 0.32 2.13
N GLN A 188 2.22 1.06 1.88
CA GLN A 188 1.58 1.06 0.57
C GLN A 188 1.88 2.38 -0.12
N ALA A 189 2.68 2.31 -1.17
CA ALA A 189 3.07 3.49 -1.94
C ALA A 189 1.84 4.31 -2.36
N GLY A 190 1.88 5.62 -2.13
CA GLY A 190 0.75 6.53 -2.39
C GLY A 190 -0.22 6.72 -1.23
N THR A 191 -0.01 6.04 -0.09
CA THR A 191 -0.72 6.33 1.17
C THR A 191 0.13 7.22 2.09
N ALA A 192 -0.49 7.72 3.16
CA ALA A 192 0.19 8.56 4.15
C ALA A 192 1.38 7.83 4.79
N THR A 193 2.37 8.60 5.28
CA THR A 193 3.62 8.12 5.89
C THR A 193 3.51 7.92 7.40
N THR A 194 2.29 7.84 7.94
CA THR A 194 2.02 7.73 9.37
C THR A 194 1.16 6.50 9.65
N PRO A 195 1.49 5.67 10.66
CA PRO A 195 0.66 4.54 11.06
C PRO A 195 -0.66 4.98 11.68
N TYR A 196 -0.84 6.26 12.03
CA TYR A 196 -2.12 6.78 12.52
C TYR A 196 -3.18 6.95 11.43
N ASN A 197 -2.77 7.09 10.16
CA ASN A 197 -3.73 7.17 9.07
C ASN A 197 -4.34 5.79 8.82
N VAL A 198 -5.67 5.68 8.92
CA VAL A 198 -6.35 4.38 8.95
C VAL A 198 -6.13 3.59 7.66
N VAL A 199 -6.22 4.26 6.50
CA VAL A 199 -6.00 3.62 5.20
C VAL A 199 -4.56 3.12 5.08
N ALA A 200 -3.56 3.97 5.36
CA ALA A 200 -2.17 3.57 5.31
C ALA A 200 -1.85 2.40 6.26
N CYS A 201 -2.37 2.45 7.49
CA CYS A 201 -2.21 1.40 8.50
C CYS A 201 -2.82 0.06 8.04
N MET A 202 -4.04 0.10 7.48
CA MET A 202 -4.71 -1.08 6.95
C MET A 202 -4.02 -1.64 5.70
N CYS A 203 -3.54 -0.79 4.79
CA CYS A 203 -2.77 -1.26 3.64
C CYS A 203 -1.45 -1.93 4.09
N ALA A 204 -0.75 -1.33 5.06
CA ALA A 204 0.46 -1.94 5.63
C ALA A 204 0.16 -3.28 6.31
N THR A 205 -0.98 -3.38 7.00
CA THR A 205 -1.47 -4.64 7.57
C THR A 205 -1.72 -5.70 6.50
N VAL A 206 -2.41 -5.35 5.41
CA VAL A 206 -2.64 -6.29 4.28
C VAL A 206 -1.32 -6.80 3.71
N ASN A 207 -0.37 -5.89 3.47
CA ASN A 207 0.94 -6.25 2.92
C ASN A 207 1.74 -7.14 3.88
N TYR A 208 1.69 -6.83 5.18
CA TYR A 208 2.30 -7.65 6.24
C TYR A 208 1.69 -9.06 6.28
N VAL A 209 0.36 -9.20 6.31
CA VAL A 209 -0.27 -10.53 6.44
C VAL A 209 -0.10 -11.38 5.18
N ARG A 210 0.01 -10.77 4.00
CA ARG A 210 0.40 -11.48 2.78
C ARG A 210 1.82 -12.03 2.88
N HIS A 211 2.75 -11.20 3.36
CA HIS A 211 4.15 -11.57 3.53
C HIS A 211 4.35 -12.66 4.60
N ARG A 212 3.80 -12.46 5.80
CA ARG A 212 4.06 -13.28 6.99
C ARG A 212 3.13 -14.49 7.15
N TYR A 213 1.87 -14.35 6.75
CA TYR A 213 0.81 -15.36 6.95
C TYR A 213 0.34 -15.99 5.64
N HIS A 214 0.91 -15.59 4.50
CA HIS A 214 0.56 -16.09 3.17
C HIS A 214 -0.94 -15.93 2.85
N VAL A 215 -1.52 -14.81 3.30
CA VAL A 215 -2.84 -14.38 2.80
C VAL A 215 -2.74 -14.22 1.28
N ASN A 216 -3.69 -14.78 0.54
CA ASN A 216 -3.67 -14.76 -0.91
C ASN A 216 -4.09 -13.39 -1.46
N GLN A 217 -3.94 -13.19 -2.77
CA GLN A 217 -4.24 -11.90 -3.41
C GLN A 217 -5.68 -11.47 -3.19
N SER A 218 -6.65 -12.37 -3.36
CA SER A 218 -8.07 -12.07 -3.15
C SER A 218 -8.42 -11.79 -1.68
N GLY A 219 -7.66 -12.35 -0.74
CA GLY A 219 -7.97 -12.35 0.69
C GLY A 219 -8.94 -13.46 1.10
N SER A 220 -9.30 -14.40 0.22
CA SER A 220 -10.29 -15.45 0.53
C SER A 220 -9.89 -16.36 1.69
N ASN A 221 -8.58 -16.45 1.98
CA ASN A 221 -8.04 -17.21 3.10
C ASN A 221 -7.64 -16.33 4.30
N PHE A 222 -7.95 -15.03 4.31
CA PHE A 222 -7.45 -14.08 5.32
C PHE A 222 -7.87 -14.50 6.74
N ALA A 223 -9.17 -14.62 7.00
CA ALA A 223 -9.67 -15.02 8.31
C ALA A 223 -9.16 -16.41 8.73
N ALA A 224 -8.92 -17.33 7.79
CA ALA A 224 -8.34 -18.64 8.11
C ALA A 224 -6.87 -18.54 8.55
N ARG A 225 -6.07 -17.72 7.85
CA ARG A 225 -4.62 -17.56 8.10
C ARG A 225 -4.29 -16.63 9.27
N VAL A 226 -5.15 -15.68 9.57
CA VAL A 226 -4.96 -14.68 10.62
C VAL A 226 -6.15 -14.74 11.57
N GLN A 227 -5.96 -15.39 12.72
CA GLN A 227 -7.03 -15.55 13.72
C GLN A 227 -7.57 -14.20 14.22
N GLN A 228 -6.73 -13.17 14.28
CA GLN A 228 -7.17 -11.83 14.68
C GLN A 228 -8.24 -11.24 13.74
N ALA A 229 -8.26 -11.67 12.48
CA ALA A 229 -9.25 -11.26 11.49
C ALA A 229 -10.56 -12.06 11.53
N ASP A 230 -10.63 -13.12 12.34
CA ASP A 230 -11.79 -14.01 12.39
C ASP A 230 -12.69 -13.68 13.58
N PRO A 231 -13.90 -13.14 13.35
CA PRO A 231 -14.83 -12.78 14.43
C PRO A 231 -15.43 -14.00 15.15
N SER A 232 -15.36 -15.20 14.56
CA SER A 232 -15.88 -16.43 15.16
C SER A 232 -14.89 -17.11 16.12
N ARG A 233 -13.62 -16.68 16.11
CA ARG A 233 -12.54 -17.19 16.97
C ARG A 233 -12.15 -16.17 18.03
N PRO A 234 -11.60 -16.60 19.18
CA PRO A 234 -11.12 -15.66 20.19
C PRO A 234 -9.96 -14.79 19.66
N PRO A 235 -9.76 -13.57 20.22
CA PRO A 235 -8.65 -12.70 19.86
C PRO A 235 -7.29 -13.39 19.99
N HIS A 236 -6.37 -13.10 19.07
CA HIS A 236 -5.00 -13.60 19.05
C HIS A 236 -4.11 -12.61 18.30
N GLY A 237 -2.86 -12.41 18.75
CA GLY A 237 -1.92 -11.53 18.05
C GLY A 237 -1.59 -12.01 16.64
N TYR A 238 -1.07 -11.11 15.81
CA TYR A 238 -0.62 -11.38 14.46
C TYR A 238 0.57 -10.47 14.11
#